data_AF-A0A953M7C8-F1
#
_entry.id   AF-A0A953M7C8-F1
#
_cell.length_a   1.000
_cell.length_b   1.000
_cell.length_c   1.000
_cell.angle_alpha   90.00
_cell.angle_beta   90.00
_cell.angle_gamma   90.00
#
_symmetry.space_group_name_H-M   'P 1'
#
loop_
_entity.id
_entity.type
_entity.pdbx_description
1 polymer ?
#
loop_
_entity_poly.entity_id
_entity_poly.type
_entity_poly.pdbx_seq_one_letter_code
_entity_poly.pdbx_strand_id
1 'polypeptide(L)'
;EKYDSTAYITIAVSDDDNPNGVWHAYRTDAVIEVDGTTFWWDYPGLGYDAQGYYVTGNLFGLSDSGWAGVGFRCFDKSPLLTGDPAVHFTLRGSGAGSVQCAHHFGDNPAAYFVETESTHSLRIHAITNPTTSPEKTSFRLGVGAFVGPSGAPVLGGGELSIVDARIMNAQWRDGHLLTTHHVSVGGFAKPRWYEAATNGWPASGTPSLVQSGIADPGDQIEGFFPAIFSNDDGAIGLVFGTSSPDLPAGLSVTGRNPGDPLGTMAERVEVRESPIGGSDGRWGDYFDITTDPTDGTTFWVIGQTTEPGIGWDTRIASFRIEAEPCPADLAEPFGILDLADITAFVTGFQVEDPAVDFAEPFGVFDLADITAFVASFAAGCE
;
A
#
# COMPACT_ATOMS: atom_id res chain seq x y z
N GLU A 1 3.03 15.47 17.83
CA GLU A 1 3.27 15.59 19.29
C GLU A 1 2.11 16.35 19.94
N LYS A 2 1.56 15.86 21.06
CA LYS A 2 0.49 16.53 21.84
C LYS A 2 1.02 16.88 23.22
N TYR A 3 0.70 18.09 23.68
CA TYR A 3 0.91 18.61 25.02
C TYR A 3 -0.43 19.19 25.54
N ASP A 4 -0.47 19.60 26.81
CA ASP A 4 -1.70 20.06 27.49
C ASP A 4 -2.48 21.13 26.72
N SER A 5 -1.78 22.08 26.08
CA SER A 5 -2.38 23.21 25.35
C SER A 5 -1.81 23.44 23.96
N THR A 6 -0.87 22.60 23.52
CA THR A 6 -0.23 22.73 22.21
C THR A 6 -0.08 21.37 21.57
N ALA A 7 -0.04 21.34 20.24
CA ALA A 7 0.28 20.15 19.48
C ALA A 7 1.09 20.58 18.25
N TYR A 8 1.86 19.65 17.70
CA TYR A 8 2.74 19.91 16.57
C TYR A 8 2.78 18.75 15.58
N ILE A 9 2.89 19.08 14.29
CA ILE A 9 3.34 18.18 13.23
C ILE A 9 4.84 18.41 13.08
N THR A 10 5.60 17.33 13.21
CA THR A 10 7.05 17.29 13.00
C THR A 10 7.35 16.55 11.71
N ILE A 11 8.23 17.11 10.88
CA ILE A 11 8.72 16.48 9.65
C ILE A 11 10.23 16.64 9.58
N ALA A 12 10.92 15.59 9.16
CA ALA A 12 12.34 15.62 8.88
C ALA A 12 12.55 15.26 7.40
N VAL A 13 13.41 16.01 6.72
CA VAL A 13 13.73 15.80 5.31
C VAL A 13 15.25 15.70 5.16
N SER A 14 15.72 14.66 4.49
CA SER A 14 17.13 14.48 4.12
C SER A 14 17.52 15.59 3.14
N ASP A 15 18.72 16.16 3.29
CA ASP A 15 19.21 17.20 2.38
C ASP A 15 19.56 16.66 0.99
N ASP A 16 19.85 15.36 0.90
CA ASP A 16 20.14 14.65 -0.35
C ASP A 16 19.57 13.22 -0.37
N ASP A 17 20.02 12.42 -1.34
CA ASP A 17 19.64 11.01 -1.54
C ASP A 17 20.31 10.05 -0.55
N ASN A 18 21.17 10.52 0.34
CA ASN A 18 21.79 9.73 1.38
C ASN A 18 21.07 9.92 2.73
N PRO A 19 20.19 8.98 3.14
CA PRO A 19 19.43 9.11 4.39
C PRO A 19 20.29 9.02 5.66
N ASN A 20 21.60 8.71 5.56
CA ASN A 20 22.54 8.75 6.68
C ASN A 20 23.22 10.12 6.85
N GLY A 21 22.88 11.10 6.01
CA GLY A 21 23.45 12.43 5.95
C GLY A 21 22.78 13.45 6.88
N VAL A 22 22.62 14.67 6.38
CA VAL A 22 22.04 15.78 7.15
C VAL A 22 20.52 15.74 7.03
N TRP A 23 19.85 16.02 8.13
CA TRP A 23 18.40 16.11 8.17
C TRP A 23 17.96 17.51 8.60
N HIS A 24 17.06 18.09 7.83
CA HIS A 24 16.35 19.31 8.19
C HIS A 24 15.08 18.93 8.93
N ALA A 25 15.02 19.26 10.23
CA ALA A 25 13.88 18.97 11.08
C ALA A 25 13.02 20.22 11.30
N TYR A 26 11.72 20.07 11.06
CA TYR A 26 10.73 21.12 11.14
C TYR A 26 9.65 20.78 12.16
N ARG A 27 9.10 21.83 12.79
CA ARG A 27 7.97 21.72 13.70
C ARG A 27 6.97 22.81 13.38
N THR A 28 5.74 22.42 13.08
CA THR A 28 4.64 23.33 12.75
C THR A 28 3.48 23.13 13.72
N ASP A 29 2.70 24.18 13.99
CA ASP A 29 1.57 24.12 14.92
C ASP A 29 0.52 23.12 14.44
N ALA A 30 -0.05 22.32 15.32
CA ALA A 30 -1.10 21.35 15.00
C ALA A 30 -2.30 21.52 15.93
N VAL A 31 -2.65 22.77 16.22
CA VAL A 31 -3.88 23.13 16.93
C VAL A 31 -4.74 23.97 16.00
N ILE A 32 -5.97 23.54 15.76
CA ILE A 32 -6.95 24.30 14.99
C ILE A 32 -8.12 24.67 15.92
N GLU A 33 -8.58 25.91 15.82
CA GLU A 33 -9.81 26.34 16.48
C GLU A 33 -10.99 26.22 15.50
N VAL A 34 -12.06 25.54 15.94
CA VAL A 34 -13.34 25.43 15.22
C VAL A 34 -14.44 25.78 16.21
N ASP A 35 -15.23 26.81 15.88
CA ASP A 35 -16.38 27.25 16.69
C ASP A 35 -16.03 27.45 18.18
N GLY A 36 -14.84 28.01 18.46
CA GLY A 36 -14.35 28.29 19.81
C GLY A 36 -13.80 27.07 20.58
N THR A 37 -13.69 25.90 19.94
CA THR A 37 -13.07 24.70 20.52
C THR A 37 -11.75 24.40 19.80
N THR A 38 -10.71 24.04 20.56
CA THR A 38 -9.39 23.70 20.02
C THR A 38 -9.24 22.21 19.79
N PHE A 39 -8.72 21.83 18.62
CA PHE A 39 -8.52 20.45 18.19
C PHE A 39 -7.05 20.19 17.84
N TRP A 40 -6.55 19.00 18.17
CA TRP A 40 -5.22 18.53 17.78
C TRP A 40 -5.31 17.42 16.74
N TRP A 41 -4.21 17.19 16.03
CA TRP A 41 -4.12 16.23 14.93
C TRP A 41 -3.63 14.88 15.45
N ASP A 42 -4.50 13.88 15.39
CA ASP A 42 -4.23 12.49 15.75
C ASP A 42 -4.19 11.58 14.52
N TYR A 43 -3.54 10.43 14.66
CA TYR A 43 -3.49 9.39 13.63
C TYR A 43 -3.02 9.91 12.26
N PRO A 44 -1.81 10.47 12.16
CA PRO A 44 -1.38 11.16 10.95
C PRO A 44 -1.13 10.20 9.79
N GLY A 45 -1.61 10.55 8.61
CA GLY A 45 -1.17 9.97 7.34
C GLY A 45 -0.08 10.84 6.72
N LEU A 46 0.83 10.24 5.96
CA LEU A 46 1.90 10.92 5.23
C LEU A 46 1.81 10.56 3.74
N GLY A 47 2.03 11.53 2.88
CA GLY A 47 2.25 11.28 1.46
C GLY A 47 2.99 12.41 0.77
N TYR A 48 3.26 12.24 -0.52
CA TYR A 48 4.07 13.19 -1.28
C TYR A 48 3.82 13.08 -2.77
N ASP A 49 4.19 14.13 -3.50
CA ASP A 49 4.29 14.17 -4.96
C ASP A 49 5.48 15.05 -5.39
N ALA A 50 5.58 15.44 -6.65
CA ALA A 50 6.65 16.33 -7.13
C ALA A 50 6.64 17.73 -6.48
N GLN A 51 5.50 18.20 -5.98
CA GLN A 51 5.31 19.56 -5.48
C GLN A 51 5.47 19.68 -3.96
N GLY A 52 4.96 18.70 -3.20
CA GLY A 52 4.77 18.85 -1.77
C GLY A 52 4.87 17.58 -0.94
N TYR A 53 4.93 17.78 0.37
CA TYR A 53 4.65 16.75 1.38
C TYR A 53 3.29 17.01 2.01
N TYR A 54 2.55 15.94 2.28
CA TYR A 54 1.16 15.99 2.71
C TYR A 54 0.97 15.23 4.01
N VAL A 55 0.37 15.89 4.99
CA VAL A 55 0.01 15.28 6.27
C VAL A 55 -1.48 15.41 6.50
N THR A 56 -2.14 14.32 6.85
CA THR A 56 -3.53 14.32 7.34
C THR A 56 -3.55 14.07 8.84
N GLY A 57 -4.68 14.34 9.48
CA GLY A 57 -4.87 13.94 10.88
C GLY A 57 -6.29 14.16 11.35
N ASN A 58 -6.81 13.21 12.12
CA ASN A 58 -8.10 13.32 12.80
C ASN A 58 -8.06 14.47 13.80
N LEU A 59 -9.05 15.35 13.77
CA LEU A 59 -9.14 16.51 14.64
C LEU A 59 -9.95 16.16 15.89
N PHE A 60 -9.27 15.77 16.96
CA PHE A 60 -9.88 15.52 18.26
C PHE A 60 -9.69 16.71 19.20
N GLY A 61 -10.68 16.94 20.07
CA GLY A 61 -10.61 18.03 21.03
C GLY A 61 -9.37 17.93 21.92
N LEU A 62 -8.67 19.05 22.08
CA LEU A 62 -7.47 19.12 22.92
C LEU A 62 -7.81 18.90 24.40
N SER A 63 -9.01 19.29 24.82
CA SER A 63 -9.61 19.02 26.13
C SER A 63 -10.35 17.67 26.21
N ASP A 64 -9.92 16.68 25.42
CA ASP A 64 -10.45 15.32 25.34
C ASP A 64 -11.97 15.20 25.08
N SER A 65 -12.58 16.19 24.43
CA SER A 65 -13.97 16.14 23.97
C SER A 65 -14.16 16.82 22.61
N GLY A 66 -14.92 16.17 21.73
CA GLY A 66 -15.26 16.70 20.40
C GLY A 66 -14.43 16.11 19.26
N TRP A 67 -15.03 16.11 18.08
CA TRP A 67 -14.43 15.70 16.81
C TRP A 67 -14.77 16.75 15.76
N ALA A 68 -13.75 17.22 15.03
CA ALA A 68 -13.91 18.29 14.04
C ALA A 68 -13.61 17.83 12.61
N GLY A 69 -13.57 16.52 12.35
CA GLY A 69 -13.23 15.99 11.04
C GLY A 69 -11.73 15.73 10.91
N VAL A 70 -11.16 16.11 9.78
CA VAL A 70 -9.75 15.86 9.43
C VAL A 70 -9.06 17.14 8.96
N GLY A 71 -7.80 17.32 9.34
CA GLY A 71 -6.91 18.33 8.79
C GLY A 71 -6.16 17.79 7.57
N PHE A 72 -5.88 18.66 6.61
CA PHE A 72 -4.97 18.39 5.49
C PHE A 72 -3.90 19.48 5.51
N ARG A 73 -2.64 19.11 5.66
CA ARG A 73 -1.50 20.03 5.60
C ARG A 73 -0.69 19.74 4.36
N CYS A 74 -0.49 20.78 3.56
CA CYS A 74 0.35 20.74 2.36
C CYS A 74 1.59 21.59 2.62
N PHE A 75 2.76 20.95 2.66
CA PHE A 75 4.05 21.61 2.75
C PHE A 75 4.63 21.78 1.36
N ASP A 76 5.13 22.98 1.04
CA ASP A 76 5.99 23.16 -0.14
C ASP A 76 7.30 22.38 0.08
N LYS A 77 7.60 21.47 -0.84
CA LYS A 77 8.77 20.59 -0.75
C LYS A 77 10.08 21.38 -0.93
N SER A 78 10.07 22.44 -1.74
CA SER A 78 11.29 23.14 -2.16
C SER A 78 12.11 23.72 -1.00
N PRO A 79 11.54 24.52 -0.07
CA PRO A 79 12.30 25.04 1.07
C PRO A 79 12.72 23.95 2.07
N LEU A 80 12.00 22.83 2.12
CA LEU A 80 12.29 21.73 3.06
C LEU A 80 13.58 20.98 2.69
N LEU A 81 13.93 20.93 1.41
CA LEU A 81 15.14 20.26 0.91
C LEU A 81 16.43 21.05 1.17
N THR A 82 16.34 22.36 1.44
CA THR A 82 17.51 23.25 1.62
C THR A 82 17.68 23.74 3.06
N GLY A 83 16.80 23.33 3.97
CA GLY A 83 16.81 23.81 5.35
C GLY A 83 16.18 25.20 5.51
N ASP A 84 15.53 25.73 4.47
CA ASP A 84 14.84 27.01 4.52
C ASP A 84 13.52 26.92 5.32
N PRO A 85 12.95 28.04 5.79
CA PRO A 85 11.71 28.03 6.56
C PRO A 85 10.56 27.33 5.81
N ALA A 86 9.90 26.40 6.50
CA ALA A 86 8.77 25.66 5.95
C ALA A 86 7.61 26.59 5.55
N VAL A 87 7.11 26.43 4.32
CA VAL A 87 5.88 27.04 3.84
C VAL A 87 4.81 25.96 3.81
N HIS A 88 3.68 26.20 4.48
CA HIS A 88 2.58 25.23 4.51
C HIS A 88 1.21 25.88 4.49
N PHE A 89 0.23 25.10 4.04
CA PHE A 89 -1.18 25.46 3.98
C PHE A 89 -1.99 24.41 4.73
N THR A 90 -3.07 24.83 5.37
CA THR A 90 -3.95 23.93 6.11
C THR A 90 -5.38 24.05 5.61
N LEU A 91 -5.97 22.92 5.25
CA LEU A 91 -7.38 22.76 4.89
C LEU A 91 -8.06 21.84 5.92
N ARG A 92 -9.40 21.89 5.97
CA ARG A 92 -10.21 21.04 6.84
C ARG A 92 -11.31 20.32 6.07
N GLY A 93 -11.57 19.06 6.41
CA GLY A 93 -12.75 18.31 5.99
C GLY A 93 -13.61 17.94 7.18
N SER A 94 -14.77 18.57 7.37
CA SER A 94 -15.61 18.40 8.57
C SER A 94 -16.39 17.08 8.66
N GLY A 95 -16.57 16.37 7.55
CA GLY A 95 -17.30 15.10 7.46
C GLY A 95 -16.42 13.93 7.02
N ALA A 96 -15.12 14.02 7.29
CA ALA A 96 -14.07 13.10 6.86
C ALA A 96 -13.20 12.71 8.07
N GLY A 97 -12.67 11.49 8.11
CA GLY A 97 -11.84 10.95 9.18
C GLY A 97 -10.95 9.80 8.69
N SER A 98 -9.79 9.66 9.33
CA SER A 98 -8.76 8.65 9.00
C SER A 98 -8.40 8.65 7.51
N VAL A 99 -8.29 9.84 6.92
CA VAL A 99 -7.91 10.03 5.53
C VAL A 99 -6.44 9.68 5.34
N GLN A 100 -6.13 8.82 4.37
CA GLN A 100 -4.75 8.54 3.96
C GLN A 100 -4.34 9.42 2.78
N CYS A 101 -3.10 9.88 2.81
CA CYS A 101 -2.45 10.58 1.72
C CYS A 101 -1.85 9.55 0.76
N ALA A 102 -1.93 9.78 -0.55
CA ALA A 102 -1.24 8.92 -1.50
C ALA A 102 0.25 9.28 -1.65
N HIS A 103 1.08 8.27 -1.88
CA HIS A 103 2.40 8.44 -2.51
C HIS A 103 2.24 8.53 -4.03
N HIS A 104 2.71 9.61 -4.66
CA HIS A 104 2.45 9.87 -6.08
C HIS A 104 3.67 9.60 -6.96
N PHE A 105 3.43 8.91 -8.06
CA PHE A 105 4.40 8.61 -9.11
C PHE A 105 3.83 9.02 -10.46
N GLY A 106 4.69 9.61 -11.31
CA GLY A 106 4.28 10.22 -12.58
C GLY A 106 3.70 11.63 -12.41
N ASP A 107 3.04 12.11 -13.47
CA ASP A 107 2.49 13.47 -13.53
C ASP A 107 1.05 13.52 -12.98
N ASN A 108 0.92 13.74 -11.67
CA ASN A 108 -0.40 13.84 -11.01
C ASN A 108 -1.05 15.23 -11.23
N PRO A 109 -2.35 15.31 -11.62
CA PRO A 109 -3.03 16.60 -11.82
C PRO A 109 -3.45 17.27 -10.49
N ALA A 110 -3.39 16.53 -9.38
CA ALA A 110 -3.66 17.00 -8.03
C ALA A 110 -3.01 16.04 -7.01
N ALA A 111 -2.85 16.50 -5.77
CA ALA A 111 -2.54 15.60 -4.65
C ALA A 111 -3.81 14.83 -4.25
N TYR A 112 -3.74 13.50 -4.23
CA TYR A 112 -4.85 12.61 -3.90
C TYR A 112 -4.79 12.06 -2.48
N PHE A 113 -5.98 11.88 -1.93
CA PHE A 113 -6.22 11.32 -0.61
C PHE A 113 -7.46 10.44 -0.65
N VAL A 114 -7.59 9.51 0.29
CA VAL A 114 -8.74 8.61 0.32
C VAL A 114 -9.12 8.20 1.72
N GLU A 115 -10.42 8.06 1.95
CA GLU A 115 -11.01 7.54 3.18
C GLU A 115 -12.17 6.59 2.90
N THR A 116 -12.54 5.83 3.93
CA THR A 116 -13.82 5.13 3.98
C THR A 116 -14.94 6.16 4.21
N GLU A 117 -15.89 6.28 3.27
CA GLU A 117 -17.03 7.20 3.43
C GLU A 117 -18.23 6.52 4.08
N SER A 118 -18.49 5.28 3.69
CA SER A 118 -19.57 4.44 4.21
C SER A 118 -19.18 2.97 4.06
N THR A 119 -20.06 2.06 4.48
CA THR A 119 -19.88 0.61 4.29
C THR A 119 -19.99 0.13 2.83
N HIS A 120 -20.16 1.03 1.87
CA HIS A 120 -20.25 0.70 0.43
C HIS A 120 -19.68 1.81 -0.48
N SER A 121 -18.91 2.74 0.07
CA SER A 121 -18.25 3.77 -0.73
C SER A 121 -16.98 4.30 -0.07
N LEU A 122 -16.00 4.63 -0.90
CA LEU A 122 -14.83 5.41 -0.54
C LEU A 122 -15.06 6.87 -0.94
N ARG A 123 -14.38 7.80 -0.27
CA ARG A 123 -14.29 9.19 -0.72
C ARG A 123 -12.85 9.51 -1.11
N ILE A 124 -12.67 9.90 -2.36
CA ILE A 124 -11.41 10.40 -2.89
C ILE A 124 -11.41 11.91 -2.75
N HIS A 125 -10.34 12.49 -2.22
CA HIS A 125 -10.10 13.92 -2.22
C HIS A 125 -8.98 14.24 -3.21
N ALA A 126 -9.09 15.39 -3.88
CA ALA A 126 -8.01 15.99 -4.64
C ALA A 126 -7.77 17.42 -4.12
N ILE A 127 -6.50 17.77 -3.94
CA ILE A 127 -6.06 19.14 -3.66
C ILE A 127 -5.27 19.63 -4.87
N THR A 128 -5.80 20.64 -5.56
CA THR A 128 -5.09 21.36 -6.62
C THR A 128 -4.35 22.55 -6.05
N ASN A 129 -3.28 22.98 -6.71
CA ASN A 129 -2.40 24.08 -6.27
C ASN A 129 -1.91 23.93 -4.81
N PRO A 130 -1.43 22.74 -4.39
CA PRO A 130 -1.21 22.40 -2.99
C PRO A 130 -0.17 23.27 -2.25
N THR A 131 0.71 23.96 -2.98
CA THR A 131 1.80 24.75 -2.40
C THR A 131 1.64 26.26 -2.63
N THR A 132 0.50 26.71 -3.15
CA THR A 132 0.25 28.14 -3.42
C THR A 132 -1.12 28.61 -2.94
N SER A 133 -2.19 28.02 -3.47
CA SER A 133 -3.58 28.33 -3.11
C SER A 133 -4.40 27.05 -3.14
N PRO A 134 -4.31 26.19 -2.11
CA PRO A 134 -4.87 24.85 -2.15
C PRO A 134 -6.40 24.84 -2.28
N GLU A 135 -6.91 24.11 -3.26
CA GLU A 135 -8.34 23.92 -3.48
C GLU A 135 -8.71 22.44 -3.40
N LYS A 136 -9.55 22.09 -2.42
CA LYS A 136 -9.96 20.70 -2.16
C LYS A 136 -11.30 20.38 -2.79
N THR A 137 -11.31 19.35 -3.64
CA THR A 137 -12.53 18.73 -4.18
C THR A 137 -12.62 17.29 -3.70
N SER A 138 -13.84 16.75 -3.61
CA SER A 138 -14.06 15.35 -3.20
C SER A 138 -14.97 14.63 -4.20
N PHE A 139 -14.79 13.32 -4.34
CA PHE A 139 -15.59 12.44 -5.17
C PHE A 139 -15.97 11.17 -4.39
N ARG A 140 -17.22 10.74 -4.51
CA ARG A 140 -17.71 9.47 -3.93
C ARG A 140 -17.49 8.35 -4.94
N LEU A 141 -16.66 7.38 -4.57
CA LEU A 141 -16.47 6.15 -5.34
C LEU A 141 -17.29 5.01 -4.72
N GLY A 142 -18.24 4.46 -5.47
CA GLY A 142 -18.98 3.27 -5.03
C GLY A 142 -18.09 2.02 -5.03
N VAL A 143 -18.17 1.22 -3.97
CA VAL A 143 -17.47 -0.07 -3.85
C VAL A 143 -18.41 -1.16 -3.34
N GLY A 144 -17.99 -2.43 -3.41
CA GLY A 144 -18.75 -3.53 -2.83
C GLY A 144 -18.96 -3.33 -1.32
N ALA A 145 -20.13 -3.70 -0.81
CA ALA A 145 -20.45 -3.56 0.60
C ALA A 145 -19.45 -4.31 1.51
N PHE A 146 -19.23 -3.80 2.72
CA PHE A 146 -18.38 -4.43 3.73
C PHE A 146 -18.87 -4.14 5.15
N VAL A 147 -18.31 -4.88 6.10
CA VAL A 147 -18.46 -4.71 7.53
C VAL A 147 -17.06 -4.58 8.12
N GLY A 148 -16.86 -3.73 9.13
CA GLY A 148 -15.58 -3.66 9.83
C GLY A 148 -15.35 -4.85 10.75
N PRO A 149 -14.09 -5.23 11.03
CA PRO A 149 -13.80 -6.29 11.98
C PRO A 149 -14.00 -5.81 13.43
N SER A 150 -13.89 -6.75 14.38
CA SER A 150 -14.01 -6.48 15.82
C SER A 150 -12.68 -6.60 16.57
N GLY A 151 -11.74 -7.40 16.07
CA GLY A 151 -10.49 -7.79 16.73
C GLY A 151 -9.81 -8.93 15.98
N ALA A 152 -8.60 -9.32 16.40
CA ALA A 152 -7.91 -10.49 15.84
C ALA A 152 -7.33 -11.37 16.97
N PRO A 153 -7.78 -12.64 17.14
CA PRO A 153 -7.20 -13.55 18.12
C PRO A 153 -5.74 -13.88 17.81
N VAL A 154 -5.00 -14.27 18.85
CA VAL A 154 -3.57 -14.57 18.76
C VAL A 154 -3.20 -15.83 19.55
N LEU A 155 -2.11 -16.49 19.14
CA LEU A 155 -1.57 -17.67 19.79
C LEU A 155 -1.29 -17.41 21.28
N GLY A 156 -1.76 -18.31 22.13
CA GLY A 156 -1.64 -18.20 23.59
C GLY A 156 -2.83 -17.52 24.27
N GLY A 157 -3.82 -17.08 23.48
CA GLY A 157 -5.02 -16.39 23.96
C GLY A 157 -4.85 -14.87 23.98
N GLY A 158 -5.98 -14.16 23.99
CA GLY A 158 -6.02 -12.70 23.85
C GLY A 158 -6.58 -12.25 22.50
N GLU A 159 -6.71 -10.94 22.33
CA GLU A 159 -7.21 -10.32 21.10
C GLU A 159 -6.47 -9.02 20.80
N LEU A 160 -5.95 -8.90 19.59
CA LEU A 160 -5.35 -7.68 19.08
C LEU A 160 -6.44 -6.67 18.71
N SER A 161 -6.24 -5.42 19.13
CA SER A 161 -7.07 -4.30 18.69
C SER A 161 -6.61 -3.85 17.30
N ILE A 162 -7.41 -4.20 16.29
CA ILE A 162 -7.07 -4.00 14.87
C ILE A 162 -7.84 -2.88 14.17
N VAL A 163 -8.37 -1.91 14.94
CA VAL A 163 -9.23 -0.80 14.46
C VAL A 163 -10.49 -1.23 13.69
N ASP A 164 -11.23 -0.21 13.25
CA ASP A 164 -12.35 -0.30 12.32
C ASP A 164 -11.88 -0.36 10.86
N ALA A 165 -12.80 -0.43 9.90
CA ALA A 165 -12.50 -0.54 8.46
C ALA A 165 -11.99 0.76 7.80
N ARG A 166 -11.25 1.59 8.52
CA ARG A 166 -10.60 2.79 7.95
C ARG A 166 -9.56 2.41 6.90
N ILE A 167 -9.36 3.30 5.95
CA ILE A 167 -8.28 3.17 4.97
C ILE A 167 -6.93 3.26 5.69
N MET A 168 -6.02 2.35 5.33
CA MET A 168 -4.73 2.20 5.98
C MET A 168 -3.58 2.78 5.15
N ASN A 169 -3.67 2.71 3.82
CA ASN A 169 -2.59 3.12 2.93
C ASN A 169 -3.14 3.49 1.54
N ALA A 170 -2.40 4.34 0.83
CA ALA A 170 -2.72 4.71 -0.54
C ALA A 170 -1.48 5.04 -1.39
N GLN A 171 -1.54 4.70 -2.67
CA GLN A 171 -0.56 5.10 -3.68
C GLN A 171 -1.30 5.57 -4.92
N TRP A 172 -0.80 6.62 -5.57
CA TRP A 172 -1.24 7.02 -6.89
C TRP A 172 -0.09 6.86 -7.88
N ARG A 173 -0.31 6.18 -9.00
CA ARG A 173 0.67 6.02 -10.07
C ARG A 173 -0.03 6.11 -11.41
N ASP A 174 0.44 7.01 -12.28
CA ASP A 174 0.05 7.10 -13.69
C ASP A 174 -1.47 7.03 -13.96
N GLY A 175 -2.26 7.70 -13.13
CA GLY A 175 -3.72 7.74 -13.26
C GLY A 175 -4.49 6.77 -12.37
N HIS A 176 -3.81 5.84 -11.69
CA HIS A 176 -4.41 4.81 -10.85
C HIS A 176 -4.17 5.09 -9.37
N LEU A 177 -5.25 5.09 -8.57
CA LEU A 177 -5.21 5.18 -7.12
C LEU A 177 -5.43 3.78 -6.53
N LEU A 178 -4.38 3.24 -5.92
CA LEU A 178 -4.43 2.03 -5.09
C LEU A 178 -4.69 2.40 -3.65
N THR A 179 -5.55 1.63 -2.99
CA THR A 179 -5.79 1.78 -1.55
C THR A 179 -6.28 0.49 -0.92
N THR A 180 -6.11 0.37 0.39
CA THR A 180 -6.41 -0.85 1.13
C THR A 180 -6.88 -0.58 2.55
N HIS A 181 -7.69 -1.49 3.07
CA HIS A 181 -8.13 -1.59 4.46
C HIS A 181 -8.41 -3.06 4.79
N HIS A 182 -8.85 -3.36 5.99
CA HIS A 182 -9.33 -4.70 6.33
C HIS A 182 -10.83 -4.68 6.64
N VAL A 183 -11.52 -5.77 6.33
CA VAL A 183 -12.97 -5.93 6.51
C VAL A 183 -13.29 -7.30 7.09
N SER A 184 -14.47 -7.48 7.68
CA SER A 184 -14.92 -8.80 8.13
C SER A 184 -15.49 -9.63 6.96
N VAL A 185 -14.89 -10.78 6.69
CA VAL A 185 -15.34 -11.79 5.73
C VAL A 185 -15.45 -13.14 6.45
N GLY A 186 -16.66 -13.67 6.56
CA GLY A 186 -16.88 -14.95 7.26
C GLY A 186 -16.54 -14.92 8.76
N GLY A 187 -16.48 -13.73 9.37
CA GLY A 187 -16.09 -13.53 10.77
C GLY A 187 -14.62 -13.17 10.97
N PHE A 188 -13.78 -13.27 9.94
CA PHE A 188 -12.35 -12.96 9.99
C PHE A 188 -12.07 -11.59 9.38
N ALA A 189 -11.16 -10.83 9.98
CA ALA A 189 -10.54 -9.68 9.35
C ALA A 189 -9.74 -10.15 8.12
N LYS A 190 -10.03 -9.59 6.95
CA LYS A 190 -9.28 -9.84 5.72
C LYS A 190 -8.89 -8.52 5.04
N PRO A 191 -7.66 -8.38 4.53
CA PRO A 191 -7.26 -7.27 3.71
C PRO A 191 -8.13 -7.17 2.46
N ARG A 192 -8.67 -5.99 2.21
CA ARG A 192 -9.44 -5.63 1.03
C ARG A 192 -8.81 -4.45 0.36
N TRP A 193 -8.58 -4.57 -0.94
CA TRP A 193 -7.91 -3.57 -1.74
C TRP A 193 -8.78 -3.11 -2.90
N TYR A 194 -8.47 -1.92 -3.40
CA TYR A 194 -9.15 -1.28 -4.51
C TYR A 194 -8.14 -0.61 -5.42
N GLU A 195 -8.44 -0.67 -6.71
CA GLU A 195 -7.79 0.13 -7.75
C GLU A 195 -8.85 1.01 -8.40
N ALA A 196 -8.64 2.31 -8.36
CA ALA A 196 -9.50 3.29 -9.00
C ALA A 196 -8.73 4.08 -10.06
N ALA A 197 -9.26 4.11 -11.29
CA ALA A 197 -8.78 5.03 -12.30
C ALA A 197 -9.31 6.43 -11.97
N THR A 198 -8.41 7.41 -11.88
CA THR A 198 -8.77 8.82 -11.62
C THR A 198 -9.28 9.54 -12.86
N ASN A 199 -9.01 9.02 -14.06
CA ASN A 199 -9.49 9.54 -15.35
C ASN A 199 -9.23 11.04 -15.56
N GLY A 200 -8.11 11.55 -15.02
CA GLY A 200 -7.70 12.96 -15.09
C GLY A 200 -8.44 13.91 -14.13
N TRP A 201 -9.27 13.39 -13.22
CA TRP A 201 -9.99 14.19 -12.24
C TRP A 201 -9.00 14.81 -11.24
N PRO A 202 -9.14 16.08 -10.80
CA PRO A 202 -10.30 16.95 -10.95
C PRO A 202 -10.31 17.82 -12.21
N ALA A 203 -9.26 17.79 -13.04
CA ALA A 203 -9.18 18.62 -14.24
C ALA A 203 -10.16 18.17 -15.35
N SER A 204 -10.36 16.86 -15.47
CA SER A 204 -11.28 16.26 -16.45
C SER A 204 -11.82 14.91 -15.96
N GLY A 205 -12.84 14.36 -16.63
CA GLY A 205 -13.33 13.02 -16.32
C GLY A 205 -13.85 12.85 -14.88
N THR A 206 -14.04 11.60 -14.48
CA THR A 206 -14.51 11.24 -13.13
C THR A 206 -13.87 9.92 -12.69
N PRO A 207 -13.47 9.78 -11.41
CA PRO A 207 -12.90 8.53 -10.93
C PRO A 207 -13.86 7.33 -11.08
N SER A 208 -13.31 6.16 -11.38
CA SER A 208 -14.06 4.90 -11.54
C SER A 208 -13.31 3.72 -10.95
N LEU A 209 -14.02 2.74 -10.39
CA LEU A 209 -13.42 1.52 -9.86
C LEU A 209 -12.98 0.63 -11.02
N VAL A 210 -11.71 0.25 -11.04
CA VAL A 210 -11.14 -0.70 -12.00
C VAL A 210 -11.32 -2.11 -11.48
N GLN A 211 -10.84 -2.36 -10.26
CA GLN A 211 -10.95 -3.66 -9.60
C GLN A 211 -10.90 -3.53 -8.08
N SER A 212 -11.32 -4.60 -7.41
CA SER A 212 -11.20 -4.76 -5.96
C SER A 212 -11.08 -6.22 -5.63
N GLY A 213 -10.36 -6.55 -4.56
CA GLY A 213 -10.14 -7.94 -4.15
C GLY A 213 -10.01 -8.11 -2.66
N ILE A 214 -10.06 -9.37 -2.23
CA ILE A 214 -9.64 -9.79 -0.88
C ILE A 214 -8.27 -10.45 -1.05
N ALA A 215 -7.26 -9.96 -0.35
CA ALA A 215 -6.00 -10.69 -0.20
C ALA A 215 -6.20 -11.71 0.93
N ASP A 216 -6.45 -12.96 0.59
CA ASP A 216 -6.84 -13.98 1.56
C ASP A 216 -5.64 -14.37 2.44
N PRO A 217 -5.68 -14.13 3.76
CA PRO A 217 -4.62 -14.55 4.66
C PRO A 217 -4.59 -16.08 4.86
N GLY A 218 -5.50 -16.87 4.28
CA GLY A 218 -5.57 -18.32 4.46
C GLY A 218 -6.69 -18.76 5.41
N ASP A 219 -6.87 -20.08 5.54
CA ASP A 219 -7.96 -20.63 6.36
C ASP A 219 -7.75 -20.34 7.85
N GLN A 220 -8.77 -19.81 8.50
CA GLN A 220 -8.80 -19.44 9.92
C GLN A 220 -7.70 -18.44 10.34
N ILE A 221 -7.17 -17.63 9.42
CA ILE A 221 -6.15 -16.63 9.71
C ILE A 221 -6.75 -15.23 9.56
N GLU A 222 -6.44 -14.37 10.52
CA GLU A 222 -6.76 -12.95 10.48
C GLU A 222 -5.73 -12.20 9.64
N GLY A 223 -6.19 -11.21 8.87
CA GLY A 223 -5.33 -10.30 8.13
C GLY A 223 -5.73 -8.84 8.35
N PHE A 224 -4.79 -8.02 8.82
CA PHE A 224 -5.07 -6.67 9.33
C PHE A 224 -3.97 -5.67 8.97
N PHE A 225 -4.27 -4.37 9.16
CA PHE A 225 -3.41 -3.23 8.84
C PHE A 225 -2.64 -3.35 7.51
N PRO A 226 -3.33 -3.55 6.37
CA PRO A 226 -2.62 -3.72 5.10
C PRO A 226 -2.04 -2.41 4.57
N ALA A 227 -0.96 -2.51 3.80
CA ALA A 227 -0.44 -1.45 2.94
C ALA A 227 -0.18 -1.99 1.52
N ILE A 228 -0.35 -1.14 0.50
CA ILE A 228 -0.40 -1.55 -0.91
C ILE A 228 0.44 -0.64 -1.80
N PHE A 229 1.13 -1.22 -2.78
CA PHE A 229 1.93 -0.47 -3.74
C PHE A 229 2.00 -1.17 -5.09
N SER A 230 2.14 -0.40 -6.15
CA SER A 230 2.49 -0.84 -7.50
C SER A 230 3.91 -0.44 -7.86
N ASN A 231 4.59 -1.36 -8.55
CA ASN A 231 5.92 -1.15 -9.10
C ASN A 231 5.87 -0.65 -10.55
N ASP A 232 7.03 -0.43 -11.16
CA ASP A 232 7.16 0.12 -12.51
C ASP A 232 6.65 -0.83 -13.60
N ASP A 233 6.58 -2.14 -13.32
CA ASP A 233 6.01 -3.16 -14.20
C ASP A 233 4.48 -3.30 -14.05
N GLY A 234 3.88 -2.54 -13.12
CA GLY A 234 2.45 -2.62 -12.80
C GLY A 234 2.06 -3.80 -11.92
N ALA A 235 3.01 -4.58 -11.42
CA ALA A 235 2.74 -5.56 -10.38
C ALA A 235 2.34 -4.84 -9.08
N ILE A 236 1.41 -5.43 -8.33
CA ILE A 236 0.86 -4.85 -7.11
C ILE A 236 1.26 -5.72 -5.94
N GLY A 237 2.05 -5.18 -5.02
CA GLY A 237 2.42 -5.79 -3.74
C GLY A 237 1.52 -5.32 -2.61
N LEU A 238 1.29 -6.20 -1.63
CA LEU A 238 0.53 -5.89 -0.42
C LEU A 238 1.21 -6.53 0.79
N VAL A 239 1.47 -5.74 1.83
CA VAL A 239 1.93 -6.21 3.15
C VAL A 239 0.79 -6.10 4.15
N PHE A 240 0.69 -7.06 5.06
CA PHE A 240 -0.35 -7.06 6.09
C PHE A 240 0.08 -7.88 7.31
N GLY A 241 -0.54 -7.61 8.44
CA GLY A 241 -0.34 -8.38 9.66
C GLY A 241 -1.20 -9.62 9.67
N THR A 242 -0.70 -10.69 10.27
CA THR A 242 -1.42 -11.97 10.41
C THR A 242 -1.46 -12.44 11.84
N SER A 243 -2.55 -13.11 12.26
CA SER A 243 -2.60 -13.86 13.51
C SER A 243 -3.72 -14.92 13.48
N SER A 244 -3.68 -15.88 14.40
CA SER A 244 -4.82 -16.76 14.67
C SER A 244 -4.70 -17.34 16.09
N PRO A 245 -5.68 -18.12 16.59
CA PRO A 245 -5.50 -18.86 17.85
C PRO A 245 -4.32 -19.85 17.84
N ASP A 246 -3.86 -20.27 16.65
CA ASP A 246 -2.78 -21.24 16.45
C ASP A 246 -1.52 -20.62 15.79
N LEU A 247 -1.58 -19.35 15.38
CA LEU A 247 -0.50 -18.62 14.70
C LEU A 247 -0.15 -17.34 15.50
N PRO A 248 1.14 -17.12 15.83
CA PRO A 248 1.56 -15.86 16.41
C PRO A 248 1.18 -14.66 15.54
N ALA A 249 1.12 -13.47 16.14
CA ALA A 249 1.06 -12.24 15.36
C ALA A 249 2.30 -12.16 14.45
N GLY A 250 2.16 -11.68 13.21
CA GLY A 250 3.26 -11.66 12.27
C GLY A 250 3.06 -10.69 11.14
N LEU A 251 4.01 -10.69 10.22
CA LEU A 251 4.01 -9.92 8.99
C LEU A 251 4.00 -10.88 7.81
N SER A 252 3.09 -10.66 6.87
CA SER A 252 2.97 -11.41 5.62
C SER A 252 2.90 -10.46 4.44
N VAL A 253 3.29 -10.96 3.27
CA VAL A 253 3.15 -10.26 1.99
C VAL A 253 2.37 -11.11 1.00
N THR A 254 1.79 -10.47 0.00
CA THR A 254 1.23 -11.10 -1.20
C THR A 254 1.41 -10.12 -2.36
N GLY A 255 1.08 -10.55 -3.56
CA GLY A 255 1.06 -9.68 -4.71
C GLY A 255 0.29 -10.25 -5.88
N ARG A 256 0.24 -9.47 -6.94
CA ARG A 256 -0.29 -9.87 -8.23
C ARG A 256 0.48 -9.22 -9.38
N ASN A 257 0.55 -9.92 -10.50
CA ASN A 257 1.01 -9.37 -11.77
C ASN A 257 -0.16 -8.71 -12.52
N PRO A 258 0.12 -7.86 -13.53
CA PRO A 258 -0.92 -7.29 -14.40
C PRO A 258 -1.76 -8.35 -15.12
N GLY A 259 -1.16 -9.50 -15.46
CA GLY A 259 -1.79 -10.63 -16.18
C GLY A 259 -2.79 -11.43 -15.34
N ASP A 260 -2.63 -11.43 -14.02
CA ASP A 260 -3.49 -12.18 -13.12
C ASP A 260 -4.97 -11.80 -13.28
N PRO A 261 -5.91 -12.74 -13.03
CA PRO A 261 -7.34 -12.41 -12.98
C PRO A 261 -7.64 -11.17 -12.11
N LEU A 262 -8.59 -10.35 -12.56
CA LEU A 262 -8.94 -9.13 -11.82
C LEU A 262 -9.48 -9.46 -10.43
N GLY A 263 -9.03 -8.70 -9.44
CA GLY A 263 -9.47 -8.84 -8.05
C GLY A 263 -8.85 -10.03 -7.29
N THR A 264 -7.90 -10.75 -7.88
CA THR A 264 -7.15 -11.81 -7.19
C THR A 264 -5.75 -11.33 -6.78
N MET A 265 -5.21 -11.98 -5.75
CA MET A 265 -3.84 -11.87 -5.27
C MET A 265 -3.33 -13.31 -5.07
N ALA A 266 -2.01 -13.51 -5.17
CA ALA A 266 -1.36 -14.78 -4.92
C ALA A 266 -1.56 -15.24 -3.46
N GLU A 267 -1.18 -16.49 -3.17
CA GLU A 267 -1.10 -16.97 -1.79
C GLU A 267 -0.14 -16.09 -0.96
N ARG A 268 -0.45 -15.90 0.33
CA ARG A 268 0.43 -15.14 1.21
C ARG A 268 1.78 -15.84 1.37
N VAL A 269 2.83 -15.04 1.49
CA VAL A 269 4.15 -15.48 1.94
C VAL A 269 4.42 -14.85 3.31
N GLU A 270 4.76 -15.68 4.27
CA GLU A 270 5.13 -15.20 5.60
C GLU A 270 6.50 -14.53 5.57
N VAL A 271 6.58 -13.30 6.09
CA VAL A 271 7.85 -12.57 6.25
C VAL A 271 8.46 -12.88 7.62
N ARG A 272 7.64 -12.82 8.67
CA ARG A 272 8.10 -12.99 10.06
C ARG A 272 6.93 -13.24 11.01
N GLU A 273 6.97 -14.35 11.74
CA GLU A 273 6.21 -14.51 12.98
C GLU A 273 6.89 -13.75 14.14
N SER A 274 6.06 -13.24 15.05
CA SER A 274 6.52 -12.67 16.31
C SER A 274 6.94 -13.78 17.29
N PRO A 275 8.21 -13.84 17.72
CA PRO A 275 8.72 -14.92 18.59
C PRO A 275 8.10 -14.95 19.98
N ILE A 276 7.56 -13.83 20.45
CA ILE A 276 6.63 -13.79 21.57
C ILE A 276 5.26 -13.43 20.99
N GLY A 277 4.27 -14.30 21.17
CA GLY A 277 2.91 -14.08 20.65
C GLY A 277 2.41 -12.66 20.97
N GLY A 278 1.53 -12.13 20.13
CA GLY A 278 1.02 -10.78 20.29
C GLY A 278 0.42 -10.58 21.68
N SER A 279 0.84 -9.54 22.39
CA SER A 279 0.23 -9.18 23.67
C SER A 279 -1.11 -8.49 23.41
N ASP A 280 -2.08 -8.66 24.33
CA ASP A 280 -3.31 -7.86 24.34
C ASP A 280 -3.00 -6.37 24.13
N GLY A 281 -3.57 -5.76 23.09
CA GLY A 281 -3.32 -4.34 22.76
C GLY A 281 -3.45 -3.98 21.28
N ARG A 282 -3.20 -2.70 20.99
CA ARG A 282 -3.18 -2.11 19.63
C ARG A 282 -1.90 -2.56 18.90
N TRP A 283 -2.02 -3.11 17.69
CA TRP A 283 -0.91 -3.71 16.95
C TRP A 283 -0.87 -3.21 15.51
N GLY A 284 0.20 -2.57 15.06
CA GLY A 284 0.52 -2.47 13.64
C GLY A 284 -0.18 -1.37 12.85
N ASP A 285 -0.56 -0.27 13.50
CA ASP A 285 -1.24 0.87 12.84
C ASP A 285 -0.52 1.46 11.61
N TYR A 286 0.79 1.27 11.47
CA TYR A 286 1.66 1.94 10.48
C TYR A 286 2.52 0.98 9.68
N PHE A 287 1.91 -0.09 9.16
CA PHE A 287 2.60 -0.92 8.15
C PHE A 287 2.69 -0.13 6.85
N ASP A 288 3.78 -0.31 6.10
CA ASP A 288 3.97 0.40 4.83
C ASP A 288 4.74 -0.45 3.83
N ILE A 289 4.58 -0.11 2.55
CA ILE A 289 5.25 -0.75 1.42
C ILE A 289 5.64 0.32 0.41
N THR A 290 6.82 0.19 -0.17
CA THR A 290 7.30 1.06 -1.24
C THR A 290 8.16 0.28 -2.21
N THR A 291 8.48 0.87 -3.36
CA THR A 291 9.38 0.28 -4.35
C THR A 291 10.81 0.78 -4.17
N ASP A 292 11.79 -0.06 -4.46
CA ASP A 292 13.17 0.36 -4.55
C ASP A 292 13.33 1.31 -5.74
N PRO A 293 13.74 2.57 -5.52
CA PRO A 293 13.87 3.55 -6.61
C PRO A 293 15.04 3.22 -7.56
N THR A 294 15.93 2.28 -7.20
CA THR A 294 17.08 1.89 -8.02
C THR A 294 16.69 0.96 -9.16
N ASP A 295 15.74 0.06 -8.91
CA ASP A 295 15.31 -0.97 -9.87
C ASP A 295 13.83 -0.89 -10.25
N GLY A 296 13.04 -0.04 -9.58
CA GLY A 296 11.63 0.18 -9.86
C GLY A 296 10.71 -1.01 -9.59
N THR A 297 11.23 -2.16 -9.13
CA THR A 297 10.55 -3.46 -9.19
C THR A 297 10.54 -4.21 -7.86
N THR A 298 11.59 -4.05 -7.04
CA THR A 298 11.66 -4.63 -5.69
C THR A 298 10.75 -3.88 -4.75
N PHE A 299 9.92 -4.60 -3.98
CA PHE A 299 9.16 -4.02 -2.88
C PHE A 299 9.97 -4.08 -1.59
N TRP A 300 9.99 -2.97 -0.85
CA TRP A 300 10.42 -2.88 0.53
C TRP A 300 9.20 -2.73 1.44
N VAL A 301 9.17 -3.50 2.52
CA VAL A 301 8.05 -3.50 3.49
C VAL A 301 8.55 -3.23 4.89
N ILE A 302 7.70 -2.57 5.67
CA ILE A 302 7.90 -2.35 7.11
C ILE A 302 6.65 -2.78 7.88
N GLY A 303 6.87 -3.45 9.02
CA GLY A 303 5.79 -3.87 9.89
C GLY A 303 6.24 -4.12 11.32
N GLN A 304 5.28 -4.10 12.22
CA GLN A 304 5.49 -4.34 13.64
C GLN A 304 5.55 -5.83 13.93
N THR A 305 6.55 -6.22 14.71
CA THR A 305 6.73 -7.55 15.29
C THR A 305 7.01 -7.40 16.78
N THR A 306 7.38 -8.48 17.46
CA THR A 306 7.94 -8.42 18.81
C THR A 306 9.27 -9.18 18.89
N GLU A 307 10.05 -8.93 19.94
CA GLU A 307 11.26 -9.68 20.26
C GLU A 307 11.38 -9.94 21.77
N PRO A 308 11.86 -11.13 22.20
CA PRO A 308 12.02 -11.47 23.62
C PRO A 308 12.90 -10.45 24.36
N GLY A 309 12.38 -9.90 25.46
CA GLY A 309 13.11 -8.94 26.31
C GLY A 309 13.16 -7.50 25.79
N ILE A 310 12.64 -7.23 24.58
CA ILE A 310 12.52 -5.89 23.99
C ILE A 310 11.05 -5.44 23.98
N GLY A 311 10.14 -6.36 23.69
CA GLY A 311 8.72 -6.03 23.47
C GLY A 311 8.48 -5.77 21.98
N TRP A 312 7.89 -4.63 21.65
CA TRP A 312 7.62 -4.24 20.26
C TRP A 312 8.91 -4.03 19.47
N ASP A 313 8.92 -4.51 18.22
CA ASP A 313 10.02 -4.37 17.27
C ASP A 313 9.50 -4.00 15.87
N THR A 314 10.41 -3.55 15.00
CA THR A 314 10.13 -3.19 13.61
C THR A 314 10.88 -4.12 12.66
N ARG A 315 10.13 -4.84 11.82
CA ARG A 315 10.68 -5.67 10.77
C ARG A 315 10.70 -4.92 9.45
N ILE A 316 11.86 -4.90 8.80
CA ILE A 316 12.04 -4.48 7.42
C ILE A 316 12.42 -5.71 6.59
N ALA A 317 11.79 -5.86 5.43
CA ALA A 317 12.09 -6.93 4.47
C ALA A 317 11.87 -6.45 3.04
N SER A 318 12.30 -7.24 2.06
CA SER A 318 12.00 -7.00 0.65
C SER A 318 11.53 -8.27 -0.04
N PHE A 319 10.78 -8.09 -1.12
CA PHE A 319 10.37 -9.17 -2.01
C PHE A 319 10.20 -8.64 -3.43
N ARG A 320 10.18 -9.57 -4.39
CA ARG A 320 9.79 -9.30 -5.77
C ARG A 320 8.58 -10.17 -6.11
N ILE A 321 7.73 -9.64 -6.97
CA ILE A 321 6.72 -10.44 -7.65
C ILE A 321 7.38 -10.83 -8.95
N GLU A 322 7.85 -12.07 -9.01
CA GLU A 322 8.29 -12.63 -10.28
C GLU A 322 7.03 -13.03 -11.04
N ALA A 323 6.98 -12.76 -12.33
CA ALA A 323 6.05 -13.51 -13.17
C ALA A 323 6.34 -15.00 -12.92
N GLU A 324 5.30 -15.82 -12.74
CA GLU A 324 5.52 -17.26 -12.88
C GLU A 324 6.29 -17.42 -14.18
N PRO A 325 7.47 -18.08 -14.16
CA PRO A 325 8.27 -18.18 -15.36
C PRO A 325 7.34 -18.75 -16.40
N CYS A 326 7.04 -17.97 -17.45
CA CYS A 326 6.26 -18.43 -18.57
C CYS A 326 7.27 -19.19 -19.41
N PRO A 327 7.45 -20.51 -19.21
CA PRO A 327 8.69 -21.13 -19.66
C PRO A 327 8.74 -21.10 -21.20
N ALA A 328 7.57 -21.10 -21.85
CA ALA A 328 7.42 -20.93 -23.27
C ALA A 328 7.67 -19.51 -23.82
N ASP A 329 7.82 -18.47 -23.00
CA ASP A 329 8.15 -17.10 -23.41
C ASP A 329 9.67 -16.95 -23.55
N LEU A 330 10.17 -17.25 -24.74
CA LEU A 330 11.60 -17.44 -25.04
C LEU A 330 12.17 -16.29 -25.87
N ALA A 331 11.34 -15.36 -26.33
CA ALA A 331 11.77 -14.26 -27.19
C ALA A 331 10.98 -12.97 -26.93
N GLU A 332 11.60 -11.82 -27.24
CA GLU A 332 10.89 -10.55 -27.20
C GLU A 332 9.75 -10.48 -28.24
N PRO A 333 8.59 -9.87 -27.90
CA PRO A 333 8.31 -9.18 -26.63
C PRO A 333 7.87 -10.13 -25.50
N PHE A 334 8.62 -10.14 -24.39
CA PHE A 334 8.31 -10.95 -23.21
C PHE A 334 6.93 -10.59 -22.60
N GLY A 335 6.24 -11.59 -22.06
CA GLY A 335 4.87 -11.54 -21.58
C GLY A 335 3.80 -11.79 -22.66
N ILE A 336 4.21 -12.05 -23.91
CA ILE A 336 3.32 -12.33 -25.04
C ILE A 336 3.81 -13.57 -25.77
N LEU A 337 3.03 -14.66 -25.69
CA LEU A 337 3.32 -15.86 -26.46
C LEU A 337 2.93 -15.71 -27.93
N ASP A 338 3.92 -15.71 -28.81
CA ASP A 338 3.71 -15.59 -30.24
C ASP A 338 4.63 -16.50 -31.09
N LEU A 339 4.75 -16.20 -32.38
CA LEU A 339 5.55 -17.01 -33.29
C LEU A 339 7.07 -16.89 -33.02
N ALA A 340 7.52 -15.80 -32.42
CA ALA A 340 8.91 -15.58 -32.02
C ALA A 340 9.33 -16.62 -30.99
N ASP A 341 8.48 -16.94 -30.02
CA ASP A 341 8.75 -17.96 -29.00
C ASP A 341 8.83 -19.37 -29.57
N ILE A 342 7.89 -19.71 -30.46
CA ILE A 342 7.93 -20.99 -31.18
C ILE A 342 9.23 -21.08 -31.99
N THR A 343 9.65 -19.97 -32.61
CA THR A 343 10.88 -19.93 -33.40
C THR A 343 12.11 -20.06 -32.50
N ALA A 344 12.12 -19.41 -31.33
CA ALA A 344 13.18 -19.50 -30.34
C ALA A 344 13.29 -20.92 -29.77
N PHE A 345 12.17 -21.55 -29.40
CA PHE A 345 12.13 -22.94 -28.98
C PHE A 345 12.71 -23.88 -30.04
N VAL A 346 12.20 -23.80 -31.28
CA VAL A 346 12.67 -24.67 -32.39
C VAL A 346 14.16 -24.45 -32.66
N THR A 347 14.64 -23.21 -32.60
CA THR A 347 16.05 -22.89 -32.84
C THR A 347 16.94 -23.41 -31.71
N GLY A 348 16.55 -23.18 -30.45
CA GLY A 348 17.25 -23.70 -29.28
C GLY A 348 17.28 -25.23 -29.26
N PHE A 349 16.18 -25.87 -29.66
CA PHE A 349 16.05 -27.33 -29.63
C PHE A 349 16.97 -28.00 -30.65
N GLN A 350 17.21 -27.34 -31.80
CA GLN A 350 18.17 -27.83 -32.80
C GLN A 350 19.63 -27.76 -32.35
N VAL A 351 19.95 -26.85 -31.43
CA VAL A 351 21.32 -26.64 -30.96
C VAL A 351 21.53 -27.14 -29.53
N GLU A 352 20.56 -27.87 -28.98
CA GLU A 352 20.61 -28.41 -27.62
C GLU A 352 20.87 -27.31 -26.58
N ASP A 353 20.19 -26.16 -26.74
CA ASP A 353 20.28 -25.04 -25.81
C ASP A 353 19.59 -25.40 -24.48
N PRO A 354 20.27 -25.33 -23.32
CA PRO A 354 19.66 -25.60 -22.02
C PRO A 354 18.41 -24.77 -21.72
N ALA A 355 18.22 -23.61 -22.37
CA ALA A 355 17.01 -22.81 -22.24
C ALA A 355 15.74 -23.50 -22.78
N VAL A 356 15.88 -24.58 -23.56
CA VAL A 356 14.76 -25.35 -24.11
C VAL A 356 14.65 -26.79 -23.63
N ASP A 357 15.32 -27.10 -22.53
CA ASP A 357 15.27 -28.38 -21.81
C ASP A 357 14.18 -28.30 -20.73
N PHE A 358 12.92 -28.49 -21.15
CA PHE A 358 11.72 -28.22 -20.34
C PHE A 358 11.30 -29.40 -19.46
N ALA A 359 11.79 -30.62 -19.72
CA ALA A 359 11.30 -31.82 -19.06
C ALA A 359 12.41 -32.80 -18.68
N GLU A 360 12.19 -33.56 -17.60
CA GLU A 360 13.09 -34.65 -17.26
C GLU A 360 13.06 -35.77 -18.33
N PRO A 361 14.22 -36.39 -18.65
CA PRO A 361 15.51 -36.18 -18.02
C PRO A 361 16.31 -35.01 -18.61
N PHE A 362 16.65 -34.02 -17.77
CA PHE A 362 17.42 -32.85 -18.19
C PHE A 362 18.79 -33.21 -18.80
N GLY A 363 19.16 -32.49 -19.84
CA GLY A 363 20.31 -32.73 -20.72
C GLY A 363 20.02 -33.70 -21.87
N VAL A 364 18.74 -34.05 -22.08
CA VAL A 364 18.28 -34.92 -23.17
C VAL A 364 17.12 -34.23 -23.89
N PHE A 365 17.40 -33.69 -25.08
CA PHE A 365 16.43 -32.95 -25.88
C PHE A 365 15.53 -33.91 -26.66
N ASP A 366 14.32 -34.15 -26.16
CA ASP A 366 13.40 -35.12 -26.74
C ASP A 366 11.93 -34.64 -26.83
N LEU A 367 11.01 -35.58 -27.07
CA LEU A 367 9.59 -35.26 -27.23
C LEU A 367 8.94 -34.73 -25.94
N ALA A 368 9.51 -35.04 -24.77
CA ALA A 368 9.03 -34.54 -23.49
C ALA A 368 9.17 -33.02 -23.41
N ASP A 369 10.30 -32.45 -23.85
CA ASP A 369 10.52 -31.00 -23.89
C ASP A 369 9.56 -30.30 -24.85
N ILE A 370 9.39 -30.88 -26.04
CA ILE A 370 8.43 -30.35 -27.03
C ILE A 370 7.01 -30.36 -26.45
N THR A 371 6.64 -31.42 -25.75
CA THR A 371 5.31 -31.54 -25.15
C THR A 371 5.13 -30.55 -24.00
N ALA A 372 6.16 -30.36 -23.17
CA ALA A 372 6.16 -29.41 -22.07
C ALA A 372 6.11 -27.95 -22.58
N PHE A 373 6.89 -27.61 -23.60
CA PHE A 373 6.81 -26.31 -24.28
C PHE A 373 5.43 -26.07 -24.86
N VAL A 374 4.87 -27.02 -25.61
CA VAL A 374 3.51 -26.84 -26.19
C VAL A 374 2.45 -26.72 -25.11
N ALA A 375 2.56 -27.47 -24.01
CA ALA A 375 1.64 -27.37 -22.89
C ALA A 375 1.73 -26.00 -22.20
N SER A 376 2.94 -25.50 -21.96
CA SER A 376 3.17 -24.15 -21.44
C SER A 376 2.68 -23.07 -22.41
N PHE A 377 2.99 -23.21 -23.71
CA PHE A 377 2.60 -22.24 -24.72
C PHE A 377 1.07 -22.16 -24.86
N ALA A 378 0.39 -23.30 -24.77
CA ALA A 378 -1.06 -23.37 -24.81
C ALA A 378 -1.74 -22.90 -23.51
N ALA A 379 -1.04 -22.98 -22.37
CA ALA A 379 -1.52 -22.48 -21.09
C ALA A 379 -1.52 -20.95 -21.04
N GLY A 380 -0.61 -20.29 -21.77
CA GLY A 380 -0.41 -18.85 -21.67
C GLY A 380 0.69 -18.50 -20.67
N CYS A 381 1.06 -17.22 -20.62
CA CYS A 381 1.73 -16.65 -19.46
C CYS A 381 0.61 -16.18 -18.51
N GLU A 382 0.50 -16.78 -17.32
CA GLU A 382 -0.42 -16.29 -16.27
C GLU A 382 0.22 -15.15 -15.48
#